data_AF-A0A418V185-F1
#
_entry.id   AF-A0A418V185-F1
#
_cell.length_a   1.000
_cell.length_b   1.000
_cell.length_c   1.000
_cell.angle_alpha   90.00
_cell.angle_beta   90.00
_cell.angle_gamma   90.00
#
_symmetry.space_group_name_H-M   'P 1'
#
loop_
_entity.id
_entity.type
_entity.pdbx_description
1 polymer ?
#
loop_
_entity_poly.entity_id
_entity_poly.type
_entity_poly.pdbx_seq_one_letter_code
_entity_poly.pdbx_strand_id
1 'polypeptide(L)'
;MTEKQRPIDDLRVGLADAGRLIGKSIQHVRNLVRDGFIPDAAAGKYRAVDVASGALKAREAADRRASQSAASSRLLEARAAEIEVRTEARKKAHLQDAQAHAIAVMDELLGPLKPDCLAIPARVTKDLVLRARIEDELERAFDAAADRAKMMHSANGAEPTGRTSRREKTNAK
;
A
#
# COMPACT_ATOMS: atom_id res chain seq x y z
N MET A 1 37.58 -48.54 -40.76
CA MET A 1 37.95 -47.11 -40.69
C MET A 1 37.32 -46.56 -39.43
N THR A 2 38.09 -46.49 -38.34
CA THR A 2 37.58 -46.09 -37.03
C THR A 2 37.60 -44.58 -36.94
N GLU A 3 36.42 -43.97 -37.00
CA GLU A 3 36.24 -42.53 -36.87
C GLU A 3 36.68 -42.11 -35.46
N LYS A 4 37.88 -41.52 -35.37
CA LYS A 4 38.44 -41.00 -34.12
C LYS A 4 37.54 -39.85 -33.66
N GLN A 5 36.65 -40.12 -32.70
CA GLN A 5 35.84 -39.10 -32.04
C GLN A 5 36.79 -38.00 -31.54
N ARG A 6 36.63 -36.77 -32.05
CA ARG A 6 37.41 -35.64 -31.55
C ARG A 6 36.92 -35.32 -30.14
N PRO A 7 37.83 -35.08 -29.18
CA PRO A 7 37.44 -34.64 -27.85
C PRO A 7 36.63 -33.33 -27.97
N ILE A 8 35.51 -33.26 -27.25
CA ILE A 8 34.57 -32.12 -27.27
C ILE A 8 35.29 -30.82 -26.90
N ASP A 9 36.34 -30.92 -26.08
CA ASP A 9 37.18 -29.79 -25.66
C ASP A 9 37.76 -29.01 -26.85
N ASP A 10 38.10 -29.65 -27.97
CA ASP A 10 38.72 -28.97 -29.11
C ASP A 10 37.73 -28.56 -30.19
N LEU A 11 36.43 -28.80 -29.98
CA LEU A 11 35.39 -28.41 -30.92
C LEU A 11 35.18 -26.90 -30.88
N ARG A 12 35.63 -26.22 -31.94
CA ARG A 12 35.44 -24.77 -32.13
C ARG A 12 34.20 -24.50 -32.98
N VAL A 13 33.26 -23.75 -32.43
CA VAL A 13 31.98 -23.40 -33.05
C VAL A 13 31.90 -21.90 -33.33
N GLY A 14 31.26 -21.52 -34.43
CA GLY A 14 30.92 -20.13 -34.70
C GLY A 14 29.73 -19.66 -33.86
N LEU A 15 29.46 -18.36 -33.83
CA LEU A 15 28.35 -17.77 -33.05
C LEU A 15 26.97 -18.40 -33.34
N ALA A 16 26.68 -18.75 -34.60
CA ALA A 16 25.43 -19.37 -34.98
C ALA A 16 25.29 -20.80 -34.42
N ASP A 17 26.36 -21.58 -34.48
CA ASP A 17 26.41 -22.93 -33.92
C ASP A 17 26.42 -22.92 -32.39
N ALA A 18 27.11 -21.97 -31.78
CA ALA A 18 27.07 -21.73 -30.34
C ALA A 18 25.65 -21.41 -29.85
N GLY A 19 24.90 -20.57 -30.59
CA GLY A 19 23.51 -20.26 -30.29
C GLY A 19 22.61 -21.49 -30.39
N ARG A 20 22.79 -22.29 -31.46
CA ARG A 20 22.08 -23.57 -31.61
C ARG A 20 22.38 -24.55 -30.48
N LEU A 21 23.65 -24.65 -30.07
CA LEU A 21 24.11 -25.56 -29.01
C LEU A 21 23.39 -25.31 -27.67
N ILE A 22 23.15 -24.04 -27.32
CA ILE A 22 22.49 -23.67 -26.06
C ILE A 22 21.00 -23.32 -26.24
N GLY A 23 20.44 -23.45 -27.44
CA GLY A 23 19.05 -23.11 -27.76
C GLY A 23 18.71 -21.63 -27.60
N LYS A 24 19.65 -20.72 -27.92
CA LYS A 24 19.47 -19.26 -27.79
C LYS A 24 19.84 -18.52 -29.07
N SER A 25 19.44 -17.25 -29.15
CA SER A 25 19.78 -16.39 -30.28
C SER A 25 21.27 -16.07 -30.31
N ILE A 26 21.79 -15.73 -31.50
CA ILE A 26 23.17 -15.25 -31.68
C ILE A 26 23.46 -14.05 -30.77
N GLN A 27 22.48 -13.15 -30.61
CA GLN A 27 22.62 -11.97 -29.75
C GLN A 27 22.79 -12.36 -28.28
N HIS A 28 22.12 -13.42 -27.82
CA HIS A 28 22.29 -13.92 -26.46
C HIS A 28 23.72 -14.43 -26.23
N VAL A 29 24.30 -15.16 -27.19
CA VAL A 29 25.69 -15.63 -27.09
C VAL A 29 26.65 -14.44 -27.03
N ARG A 30 26.45 -13.39 -27.85
CA ARG A 30 27.27 -12.16 -27.78
C ARG A 30 27.17 -11.48 -26.42
N ASN A 31 25.98 -11.45 -25.83
CA ASN A 31 25.81 -10.89 -24.48
C ASN A 31 26.58 -11.74 -23.45
N LEU A 32 26.55 -13.06 -23.54
CA LEU A 32 27.32 -13.94 -22.65
C LEU A 32 28.84 -13.75 -22.78
N VAL A 33 29.34 -13.52 -24.00
CA VAL A 33 30.76 -13.19 -24.25
C VAL A 33 31.10 -11.83 -23.65
N ARG A 34 30.29 -10.80 -23.93
CA ARG A 34 30.45 -9.44 -23.38
C ARG A 34 30.42 -9.43 -21.85
N ASP A 35 29.53 -10.23 -21.27
CA ASP A 35 29.34 -10.34 -19.83
C ASP A 35 30.41 -11.27 -19.18
N GLY A 36 31.35 -11.79 -19.98
CA GLY A 36 32.53 -12.54 -19.52
C GLY A 36 32.29 -14.01 -19.18
N PHE A 37 31.12 -14.55 -19.51
CA PHE A 37 30.79 -15.96 -19.22
C PHE A 37 31.41 -16.94 -20.22
N ILE A 38 31.71 -16.49 -21.44
CA ILE A 38 32.30 -17.30 -22.51
C ILE A 38 33.61 -16.63 -22.97
N PRO A 39 34.78 -17.26 -22.80
CA PRO A 39 36.05 -16.75 -23.32
C PRO A 39 36.14 -16.83 -24.86
N ASP A 40 36.78 -15.84 -25.47
CA ASP A 40 37.13 -15.85 -26.90
C ASP A 40 38.32 -16.78 -27.14
N ALA A 41 38.13 -17.87 -27.91
CA ALA A 41 39.18 -18.87 -28.15
C ALA A 41 40.01 -18.58 -29.41
N ALA A 42 39.41 -17.98 -30.44
CA ALA A 42 40.06 -17.48 -31.67
C ALA A 42 39.06 -16.61 -32.45
N ALA A 43 39.52 -15.76 -33.38
CA ALA A 43 38.69 -14.83 -34.17
C ALA A 43 37.29 -15.36 -34.56
N GLY A 44 36.28 -15.01 -33.76
CA GLY A 44 34.87 -15.38 -33.97
C GLY A 44 34.50 -16.86 -33.74
N LYS A 45 35.38 -17.65 -33.11
CA LYS A 45 35.19 -19.07 -32.79
C LYS A 45 35.36 -19.33 -31.30
N TYR A 46 34.45 -20.12 -30.75
CA TYR A 46 34.36 -20.43 -29.31
C TYR A 46 34.45 -21.93 -29.10
N ARG A 47 35.01 -22.39 -27.98
CA ARG A 47 34.98 -23.82 -27.67
C ARG A 47 33.57 -24.21 -27.23
N ALA A 48 33.07 -25.34 -27.72
CA ALA A 48 31.72 -25.80 -27.41
C ALA A 48 31.51 -25.98 -25.88
N VAL A 49 32.53 -26.45 -25.18
CA VAL A 49 32.53 -26.61 -23.70
C VAL A 49 32.43 -25.29 -22.97
N ASP A 50 33.14 -24.26 -23.44
CA ASP A 50 33.11 -22.92 -22.86
C ASP A 50 31.75 -22.26 -23.05
N VAL A 51 31.11 -22.47 -24.20
CA VAL A 51 29.76 -21.97 -24.48
C VAL A 51 28.72 -22.65 -23.58
N ALA A 52 28.77 -23.98 -23.45
CA ALA A 52 27.83 -24.73 -22.61
C ALA A 52 27.99 -24.40 -21.12
N SER A 53 29.22 -24.38 -20.62
CA SER A 53 29.52 -24.07 -19.22
C SER A 53 29.26 -22.60 -18.89
N GLY A 54 29.58 -21.67 -19.79
CA GLY A 54 29.29 -20.24 -19.66
C GLY A 54 27.79 -19.95 -19.59
N ALA A 55 26.99 -20.62 -20.43
CA ALA A 55 25.54 -20.50 -20.39
C ALA A 55 24.94 -21.03 -19.07
N LEU A 56 25.46 -22.13 -18.53
CA LEU A 56 25.04 -22.65 -17.23
C LEU A 56 25.37 -21.67 -16.10
N LYS A 57 26.62 -21.18 -16.05
CA LYS A 57 27.07 -20.18 -15.05
C LYS A 57 26.23 -18.91 -15.10
N ALA A 58 25.89 -18.44 -16.30
CA ALA A 58 25.06 -17.25 -16.46
C ALA A 58 23.63 -17.45 -15.93
N ARG A 59 23.04 -18.63 -16.16
CA ARG A 59 21.72 -18.98 -15.60
C ARG A 59 21.76 -19.05 -14.08
N GLU A 60 22.73 -19.76 -13.50
CA GLU A 60 22.88 -19.85 -12.05
C GLU A 60 23.12 -18.50 -11.38
N ALA A 61 23.85 -17.60 -12.05
CA ALA A 61 24.07 -16.23 -11.57
C ALA A 61 22.76 -15.41 -11.62
N ALA A 62 21.97 -15.54 -12.68
CA ALA A 62 20.67 -14.89 -12.80
C ALA A 62 19.68 -15.41 -11.74
N ASP A 63 19.61 -16.72 -11.54
CA ASP A 63 18.72 -17.36 -10.57
C ASP A 63 19.08 -16.94 -9.14
N ARG A 64 20.38 -16.86 -8.81
CA ARG A 64 20.85 -16.33 -7.51
C ARG A 64 20.41 -14.88 -7.28
N ARG A 65 20.55 -14.00 -8.29
CA ARG A 65 20.12 -12.59 -8.19
C ARG A 65 18.60 -12.48 -8.05
N ALA A 66 17.85 -13.27 -8.81
CA ALA A 66 16.39 -13.29 -8.74
C ALA A 66 15.90 -13.75 -7.36
N SER A 67 16.52 -14.79 -6.79
CA SER A 67 16.20 -15.29 -5.44
C SER A 67 16.47 -14.24 -4.36
N GLN A 68 17.62 -13.57 -4.42
CA GLN A 68 17.95 -12.47 -3.48
C GLN A 68 16.98 -11.30 -3.60
N SER A 69 16.65 -10.88 -4.83
CA SER A 69 15.68 -9.82 -5.07
C SER A 69 14.29 -10.19 -4.54
N ALA A 70 13.82 -11.42 -4.78
CA ALA A 70 12.53 -11.90 -4.30
C ALA A 70 12.47 -11.92 -2.76
N ALA A 71 13.54 -12.35 -2.10
CA ALA A 71 13.62 -12.32 -0.64
C ALA A 71 13.59 -10.88 -0.09
N SER A 72 14.31 -9.95 -0.72
CA SER A 72 14.27 -8.54 -0.32
C SER A 72 12.89 -7.91 -0.54
N SER A 73 12.21 -8.23 -1.65
CA SER A 73 10.86 -7.71 -1.92
C SER A 73 9.86 -8.21 -0.88
N ARG A 74 9.88 -9.51 -0.53
CA ARG A 74 9.00 -10.06 0.52
C ARG A 74 9.21 -9.40 1.88
N LEU A 75 10.45 -9.10 2.25
CA LEU A 75 10.74 -8.40 3.51
C LEU A 75 10.19 -6.97 3.48
N LEU A 76 10.35 -6.24 2.37
CA LEU A 76 9.82 -4.89 2.22
C LEU A 76 8.28 -4.89 2.25
N GLU A 77 7.64 -5.84 1.57
CA GLU A 77 6.18 -6.03 1.60
C GLU A 77 5.66 -6.30 3.02
N ALA A 78 6.32 -7.21 3.75
CA ALA A 78 5.96 -7.50 5.14
C ALA A 78 6.10 -6.28 6.06
N ARG A 79 7.17 -5.49 5.89
CA ARG A 79 7.37 -4.24 6.63
C ARG A 79 6.35 -3.17 6.26
N ALA A 80 5.99 -3.05 4.99
CA ALA A 80 4.96 -2.12 4.54
C ALA A 80 3.61 -2.44 5.19
N ALA A 81 3.22 -3.72 5.20
CA ALA A 81 1.99 -4.18 5.85
C ALA A 81 1.99 -3.90 7.36
N GLU A 82 3.10 -4.15 8.05
CA GLU A 82 3.25 -3.83 9.48
C GLU A 82 3.06 -2.33 9.76
N ILE A 83 3.68 -1.47 8.93
CA ILE A 83 3.57 -0.01 9.04
C ILE A 83 2.13 0.45 8.79
N GLU A 84 1.46 -0.14 7.81
CA GLU A 84 0.07 0.18 7.48
C GLU A 84 -0.86 -0.11 8.67
N VAL A 85 -0.82 -1.34 9.20
CA VAL A 85 -1.60 -1.74 10.36
C VAL A 85 -1.33 -0.85 11.57
N ARG A 86 -0.05 -0.53 11.84
CA ARG A 86 0.32 0.35 12.95
C ARG A 86 -0.21 1.77 12.76
N THR A 87 -0.17 2.27 11.52
CA THR A 87 -0.63 3.62 11.18
C THR A 87 -2.16 3.71 11.29
N GLU A 88 -2.88 2.70 10.83
CA GLU A 88 -4.34 2.62 10.97
C GLU A 88 -4.76 2.55 12.43
N ALA A 89 -4.10 1.72 13.25
CA ALA A 89 -4.38 1.63 14.68
C ALA A 89 -4.17 2.99 15.38
N ARG A 90 -3.08 3.70 15.06
CA ARG A 90 -2.82 5.05 15.59
C ARG A 90 -3.86 6.07 15.16
N LYS A 91 -4.23 6.07 13.87
CA LYS A 91 -5.29 6.95 13.35
C LYS A 91 -6.61 6.72 14.07
N LYS A 92 -6.99 5.45 14.26
CA LYS A 92 -8.22 5.08 14.98
C LYS A 92 -8.18 5.55 16.43
N ALA A 93 -7.06 5.35 17.14
CA ALA A 93 -6.90 5.82 18.50
C ALA A 93 -7.00 7.35 18.59
N HIS A 94 -6.37 8.10 17.69
CA HIS A 94 -6.44 9.56 17.68
C HIS A 94 -7.86 10.06 17.38
N LEU A 95 -8.60 9.40 16.50
CA LEU A 95 -9.99 9.76 16.22
C LEU A 95 -10.89 9.51 17.44
N GLN A 96 -10.70 8.38 18.13
CA GLN A 96 -11.43 8.07 19.36
C GLN A 96 -11.14 9.10 20.46
N ASP A 97 -9.87 9.46 20.64
CA ASP A 97 -9.45 10.46 21.61
C ASP A 97 -10.02 11.86 21.28
N ALA A 98 -9.96 12.27 20.01
CA ALA A 98 -10.56 13.52 19.56
C ALA A 98 -12.09 13.55 19.77
N GLN A 99 -12.78 12.43 19.52
CA GLN A 99 -14.22 12.31 19.78
C GLN A 99 -14.53 12.40 21.27
N ALA A 100 -13.75 11.73 22.13
CA ALA A 100 -13.91 11.80 23.57
C ALA A 100 -13.74 13.23 24.10
N HIS A 101 -12.70 13.93 23.64
CA HIS A 101 -12.49 15.34 23.99
C HIS A 101 -13.63 16.24 23.49
N ALA A 102 -14.12 16.03 22.27
CA ALA A 102 -15.25 16.80 21.74
C ALA A 102 -16.51 16.60 22.59
N ILE A 103 -16.81 15.36 23.00
CA ILE A 103 -17.95 15.06 23.88
C ILE A 103 -17.76 15.76 25.23
N ALA A 104 -16.56 15.70 25.82
CA ALA A 104 -16.28 16.33 27.11
C ALA A 104 -16.49 17.85 27.07
N VAL A 105 -16.00 18.53 26.02
CA VAL A 105 -16.20 19.97 25.83
C VAL A 105 -17.68 20.31 25.66
N MET A 106 -18.43 19.49 24.92
CA MET A 106 -19.86 19.71 24.74
C MET A 106 -20.65 19.49 26.03
N ASP A 107 -20.26 18.51 26.85
CA ASP A 107 -20.89 18.24 28.15
C ASP A 107 -20.60 19.36 29.15
N GLU A 108 -19.38 19.91 29.14
CA GLU A 108 -19.03 21.07 29.97
C GLU A 108 -19.87 22.30 29.62
N LEU A 109 -20.14 22.53 28.33
CA LEU A 109 -20.93 23.69 27.87
C LEU A 109 -22.44 23.50 28.01
N LEU A 110 -22.96 22.32 27.66
CA LEU A 110 -24.40 22.05 27.58
C LEU A 110 -24.96 21.35 28.81
N GLY A 111 -24.13 20.66 29.57
CA GLY A 111 -24.52 19.94 30.78
C GLY A 111 -25.18 20.84 31.82
N PRO A 112 -24.61 22.03 32.14
CA PRO A 112 -25.25 23.00 33.03
C PRO A 112 -26.44 23.73 32.39
N LEU A 113 -26.46 23.86 31.05
CA LEU A 113 -27.47 24.64 30.35
C LEU A 113 -28.87 24.00 30.44
N LYS A 114 -28.97 22.67 30.28
CA LYS A 114 -30.27 21.96 30.37
C LYS A 114 -30.97 22.18 31.72
N PRO A 115 -30.35 21.92 32.89
CA PRO A 115 -30.99 22.15 34.18
C PRO A 115 -31.29 23.64 34.42
N ASP A 116 -30.43 24.56 33.96
CA ASP A 116 -30.70 26.00 34.07
C ASP A 116 -31.96 26.42 33.30
N CYS A 117 -32.15 25.89 32.09
CA CYS A 117 -33.37 26.10 31.31
C CYS A 117 -34.60 25.50 31.99
N LEU A 118 -34.50 24.27 32.51
CA LEU A 118 -35.59 23.61 33.23
C LEU A 118 -35.96 24.32 34.55
N ALA A 119 -35.05 25.11 35.13
CA ALA A 119 -35.32 25.94 36.30
C ALA A 119 -36.02 27.27 35.96
N ILE A 120 -36.12 27.68 34.68
CA ILE A 120 -36.76 28.94 34.27
C ILE A 120 -38.24 28.99 34.67
N PRO A 121 -39.10 28.00 34.34
CA PRO A 121 -40.54 28.07 34.59
C PRO A 121 -40.91 28.33 36.06
N ALA A 122 -40.14 27.76 37.00
CA ALA A 122 -40.30 28.00 38.42
C ALA A 122 -39.97 29.44 38.85
N ARG A 123 -39.08 30.13 38.12
CA ARG A 123 -38.66 31.52 38.38
C ARG A 123 -39.62 32.55 37.77
N VAL A 124 -40.25 32.26 36.64
CA VAL A 124 -41.06 33.25 35.89
C VAL A 124 -42.55 33.22 36.23
N THR A 125 -43.10 32.10 36.72
CA THR A 125 -44.53 31.99 37.01
C THR A 125 -44.84 31.16 38.25
N LYS A 126 -45.93 31.52 38.95
CA LYS A 126 -46.53 30.75 40.05
C LYS A 126 -47.74 29.92 39.61
N ASP A 127 -48.25 30.16 38.39
CA ASP A 127 -49.32 29.36 37.81
C ASP A 127 -48.77 27.98 37.42
N LEU A 128 -49.30 26.93 38.05
CA LEU A 128 -48.87 25.55 37.86
C LEU A 128 -49.24 25.01 36.46
N VAL A 129 -50.36 25.46 35.89
CA VAL A 129 -50.80 25.02 34.56
C VAL A 129 -49.89 25.62 33.49
N LEU A 130 -49.61 26.92 33.60
CA LEU A 130 -48.68 27.59 32.70
C LEU A 130 -47.25 27.03 32.85
N ARG A 131 -46.81 26.75 34.08
CA ARG A 131 -45.50 26.13 34.34
C ARG A 131 -45.34 24.79 33.63
N ALA A 132 -46.29 23.87 33.83
CA ALA A 132 -46.26 22.55 33.21
C ALA A 132 -46.21 22.65 31.66
N ARG A 133 -46.98 23.58 31.08
CA ARG A 133 -46.97 23.79 29.63
C ARG A 133 -45.60 24.26 29.11
N ILE A 134 -44.89 25.12 29.84
CA ILE A 134 -43.55 25.57 29.46
C ILE A 134 -42.54 24.43 29.59
N GLU A 135 -42.62 23.64 30.66
CA GLU A 135 -41.77 22.47 30.88
C GLU A 135 -41.93 21.44 29.74
N ASP A 136 -43.16 21.14 29.33
CA ASP A 136 -43.45 20.25 28.20
C ASP A 136 -42.83 20.75 26.88
N GLU A 137 -42.95 22.05 26.58
CA GLU A 137 -42.36 22.62 25.36
C GLU A 137 -40.82 22.65 25.41
N LEU A 138 -40.22 22.87 26.59
CA LEU A 138 -38.77 22.78 26.77
C LEU A 138 -38.26 21.36 26.53
N GLU A 139 -38.91 20.33 27.10
CA GLU A 139 -38.47 18.95 26.90
C GLU A 139 -38.61 18.55 25.42
N ARG A 140 -39.71 18.90 24.76
CA ARG A 140 -39.89 18.69 23.31
C ARG A 140 -38.79 19.35 22.48
N ALA A 141 -38.36 20.55 22.85
CA ALA A 141 -37.29 21.24 22.17
C ALA A 141 -35.94 20.52 22.34
N PHE A 142 -35.65 20.02 23.55
CA PHE A 142 -34.45 19.23 23.82
C PHE A 142 -34.45 17.88 23.06
N ASP A 143 -35.58 17.17 23.05
CA ASP A 143 -35.73 15.92 22.30
C ASP A 143 -35.53 16.14 20.80
N ALA A 144 -36.17 17.17 20.24
CA ALA A 144 -36.01 17.52 18.84
C ALA A 144 -34.56 17.90 18.49
N ALA A 145 -33.84 18.56 19.41
CA ALA A 145 -32.42 18.86 19.22
C ALA A 145 -31.55 17.59 19.26
N ALA A 146 -31.82 16.68 20.19
CA ALA A 146 -31.13 15.39 20.28
C ALA A 146 -31.34 14.54 19.02
N ASP A 147 -32.56 14.51 18.49
CA ASP A 147 -32.86 13.75 17.27
C ASP A 147 -32.20 14.35 16.03
N ARG A 148 -32.16 15.67 15.89
CA ARG A 148 -31.36 16.33 14.82
C ARG A 148 -29.89 15.97 14.91
N ALA A 149 -29.31 15.95 16.12
CA ALA A 149 -27.91 15.58 16.32
C ALA A 149 -27.64 14.10 15.92
N LYS A 150 -28.53 13.17 16.29
CA LYS A 150 -28.46 11.76 15.86
C LYS A 150 -28.53 11.62 14.34
N MET A 151 -29.44 12.34 13.68
CA MET A 151 -29.58 12.31 12.22
C MET A 151 -28.33 12.82 11.51
N MET A 152 -27.73 13.92 12.00
CA MET A 152 -26.46 14.43 11.45
C MET A 152 -25.29 13.47 11.66
N HIS A 153 -25.23 12.78 12.81
CA HIS A 153 -24.19 11.77 13.06
C HIS A 153 -24.29 10.61 12.06
N SER A 154 -25.50 10.10 11.83
CA SER A 154 -25.74 9.03 10.86
C SER A 154 -25.46 9.47 9.41
N ALA A 155 -25.74 10.73 9.06
CA ALA A 155 -25.46 11.28 7.73
C ALA A 155 -23.95 11.46 7.48
N ASN A 156 -23.19 11.95 8.47
CA ASN A 156 -21.73 12.09 8.35
C ASN A 156 -20.99 10.75 8.38
N GLY A 157 -21.55 9.71 9.02
CA GLY A 157 -21.01 8.35 8.98
C GLY A 157 -21.08 7.68 7.59
N ALA A 158 -21.80 8.27 6.63
CA ALA A 158 -22.00 7.74 5.28
C ALA A 158 -21.13 8.42 4.20
N GLU A 159 -20.26 9.38 4.54
CA GLU A 159 -19.33 9.95 3.55
C GLU A 159 -18.29 8.90 3.11
N PRO A 160 -18.16 8.60 1.80
CA PRO A 160 -17.13 7.72 1.31
C PRO A 160 -15.78 8.42 1.48
N THR A 161 -14.91 7.81 2.29
CA THR A 161 -13.49 8.14 2.45
C THR A 161 -12.74 7.88 1.13
N GLY A 162 -12.99 8.73 0.15
CA GLY A 162 -12.41 8.68 -1.19
C GLY A 162 -12.07 10.07 -1.67
N ARG A 163 -11.21 10.79 -0.93
CA ARG A 163 -10.61 12.04 -1.46
C ARG A 163 -9.60 11.66 -2.54
N THR A 164 -10.09 11.68 -3.77
CA THR A 164 -9.32 11.63 -5.00
C THR A 164 -8.22 12.69 -4.98
N SER A 165 -7.01 12.23 -5.24
CA SER A 165 -5.84 13.05 -5.54
C SER A 165 -6.10 13.82 -6.83
N ARG A 166 -6.67 15.02 -6.71
CA ARG A 166 -6.71 16.00 -7.80
C ARG A 166 -5.30 16.54 -8.01
N ARG A 167 -4.51 15.82 -8.82
CA ARG A 167 -3.24 16.32 -9.38
C ARG A 167 -3.52 17.66 -10.06
N GLU A 168 -2.94 18.72 -9.52
CA GLU A 168 -2.81 20.01 -10.20
C GLU A 168 -2.09 19.76 -11.53
N LYS A 169 -2.81 19.97 -12.63
CA LYS A 169 -2.19 20.29 -13.90
C LYS A 169 -1.79 21.75 -13.83
N THR A 170 -0.59 22.04 -13.32
CA THR A 170 0.04 23.34 -13.53
C THR A 170 0.48 23.43 -14.99
N ASN A 171 -0.11 24.40 -15.64
CA ASN A 171 0.04 24.79 -17.03
C ASN A 171 1.48 25.28 -17.26
N ALA A 172 2.27 24.56 -18.07
CA ALA A 172 3.53 25.08 -18.59
C ALA A 172 3.22 25.79 -19.91
N LYS A 173 3.44 27.10 -19.89
CA LYS A 173 3.35 28.02 -21.01
C LYS A 173 4.62 27.95 -21.85
#